data_AF-R6H881-F1
#
_entry.id   AF-R6H881-F1
#
_cell.length_a   1.000
_cell.length_b   1.000
_cell.length_c   1.000
_cell.angle_alpha   90.00
_cell.angle_beta   90.00
_cell.angle_gamma   90.00
#
_symmetry.space_group_name_H-M   'P 1'
#
loop_
_entity.id
_entity.type
_entity.pdbx_description
1 polymer ?
#
loop_
_entity_poly.entity_id
_entity_poly.type
_entity_poly.pdbx_seq_one_letter_code
_entity_poly.pdbx_strand_id
1 'polypeptide(L)'
;MCEFARNVAGLAGATSAEFDENADYTVIDLMPEQEDVEDKGGTMRLGAYPCKLEKGSLAHEVYGEEVIYERHRHRYEVNNAYRDTLTGAGLRISGLSPDGRLTEMVEIPGHPWFLASQGHPEFKSRPTKPHPLFVGFVGAALKHRA
;
A
#
# COMPACT_ATOMS: atom_id res chain seq x y z
N MET A 1 -6.14 -3.05 -3.82
CA MET A 1 -5.50 -4.18 -4.52
C MET A 1 -6.52 -5.13 -5.11
N CYS A 2 -7.33 -5.86 -4.32
CA CYS A 2 -8.30 -6.84 -4.84
C CYS A 2 -9.23 -6.29 -5.93
N GLU A 3 -9.79 -5.10 -5.74
CA GLU A 3 -10.69 -4.51 -6.73
C GLU A 3 -9.99 -4.16 -8.06
N PHE A 4 -8.77 -3.64 -7.99
CA PHE A 4 -7.96 -3.39 -9.18
C PHE A 4 -7.61 -4.70 -9.88
N ALA A 5 -7.25 -5.73 -9.12
CA ALA A 5 -6.93 -7.06 -9.64
C ALA A 5 -8.11 -7.65 -10.44
N ARG A 6 -9.33 -7.56 -9.89
CA ARG A 6 -10.55 -8.06 -10.54
C ARG A 6 -10.90 -7.31 -11.81
N ASN A 7 -10.95 -5.97 -11.74
CA ASN A 7 -11.55 -5.17 -12.80
C ASN A 7 -10.57 -4.66 -13.85
N VAL A 8 -9.28 -4.60 -13.53
CA VAL A 8 -8.24 -4.06 -14.42
C VAL A 8 -7.24 -5.14 -14.82
N ALA A 9 -6.78 -5.95 -13.86
CA ALA A 9 -5.75 -6.97 -14.13
C ALA A 9 -6.31 -8.33 -14.60
N GLY A 10 -7.62 -8.47 -14.75
CA GLY A 10 -8.26 -9.70 -15.26
C GLY A 10 -8.29 -10.89 -14.29
N LEU A 11 -7.94 -10.67 -13.02
CA LEU A 11 -7.95 -11.71 -11.98
C LEU A 11 -9.34 -11.80 -11.36
N ALA A 12 -10.30 -12.31 -12.15
CA ALA A 12 -11.68 -12.50 -11.71
C ALA A 12 -11.70 -13.39 -10.44
N GLY A 13 -12.27 -12.88 -9.35
CA GLY A 13 -12.29 -13.57 -8.06
C GLY A 13 -11.14 -13.23 -7.11
N ALA A 14 -10.18 -12.38 -7.50
CA ALA A 14 -9.07 -12.02 -6.64
C ALA A 14 -9.49 -11.52 -5.26
N THR A 15 -8.89 -12.05 -4.20
CA THR A 15 -9.28 -11.77 -2.82
C THR A 15 -8.06 -11.79 -1.89
N SER A 16 -8.32 -11.61 -0.59
CA SER A 16 -7.34 -11.80 0.47
C SER A 16 -7.47 -13.22 1.04
N ALA A 17 -6.35 -13.85 1.37
CA ALA A 17 -6.33 -15.09 2.14
C ALA A 17 -7.00 -14.95 3.52
N GLU A 18 -7.16 -13.71 4.02
CA GLU A 18 -7.97 -13.41 5.21
C GLU A 18 -9.43 -13.85 5.07
N PHE A 19 -9.99 -13.75 3.85
CA PHE A 19 -11.40 -14.04 3.59
C PHE A 19 -11.60 -15.43 3.01
N ASP A 20 -10.69 -15.85 2.13
CA ASP A 20 -10.72 -17.18 1.50
C ASP A 20 -9.30 -17.59 1.13
N GLU A 21 -8.72 -18.47 1.95
CA GLU A 21 -7.38 -19.03 1.76
C GLU A 21 -7.29 -19.98 0.54
N ASN A 22 -8.43 -20.47 0.03
CA ASN A 22 -8.49 -21.42 -1.08
C ASN A 22 -8.86 -20.76 -2.41
N ALA A 23 -8.97 -19.42 -2.45
CA ALA A 23 -9.30 -18.70 -3.66
C ALA A 23 -8.19 -18.83 -4.71
N ASP A 24 -8.57 -18.92 -5.98
CA ASP A 24 -7.63 -19.03 -7.11
C ASP A 24 -6.60 -17.90 -7.16
N TYR A 25 -6.96 -16.72 -6.65
CA TYR A 25 -6.11 -15.53 -6.68
C TYR A 25 -6.06 -14.80 -5.32
N THR A 26 -5.18 -15.24 -4.43
CA THR A 26 -4.88 -14.55 -3.15
C THR A 26 -3.87 -13.40 -3.36
N VAL A 27 -4.37 -12.25 -3.82
CA VAL A 27 -3.52 -11.08 -4.09
C VAL A 27 -3.06 -10.34 -2.83
N ILE A 28 -3.72 -10.60 -1.70
CA ILE A 28 -3.30 -10.23 -0.36
C ILE A 28 -3.14 -11.52 0.44
N ASP A 29 -2.00 -11.68 1.10
CA ASP A 29 -1.65 -12.93 1.78
C ASP A 29 -0.78 -12.68 3.03
N LEU A 30 -0.61 -13.69 3.87
CA LEU A 30 0.42 -13.64 4.91
C LEU A 30 1.81 -13.64 4.25
N MET A 31 2.81 -13.08 4.93
CA MET A 31 4.17 -13.14 4.39
C MET A 31 4.67 -14.60 4.38
N PRO A 32 5.47 -15.03 3.38
CA PRO A 32 6.03 -16.39 3.35
C PRO A 32 6.82 -16.76 4.62
N GLU A 33 7.48 -15.79 5.25
CA GLU A 33 8.19 -15.96 6.52
C GLU A 33 7.27 -16.20 7.72
N GLN A 34 5.97 -16.14 7.50
CA GLN A 34 4.91 -16.33 8.47
C GLN A 34 4.09 -17.60 8.19
N GLU A 35 4.33 -18.29 7.06
CA GLU A 35 3.66 -19.56 6.73
C GLU A 35 4.11 -20.70 7.66
N ASP A 36 5.38 -20.72 8.06
CA ASP A 36 5.97 -21.73 8.96
C ASP A 36 5.80 -21.41 10.47
N VAL A 37 5.12 -20.32 10.83
CA VAL A 37 4.91 -19.91 12.22
C VAL A 37 3.56 -20.45 12.71
N GLU A 38 3.56 -21.58 13.42
CA GLU A 38 2.35 -22.23 13.96
C GLU A 38 1.52 -21.30 14.87
N ASP A 39 2.17 -20.30 15.48
CA ASP A 39 1.53 -19.32 16.35
C ASP A 39 1.16 -18.06 15.56
N LYS A 40 -0.08 -18.00 15.03
CA LYS A 40 -0.67 -16.83 14.33
C LYS A 40 -0.73 -15.54 15.19
N GLY A 41 -0.14 -15.55 16.40
CA GLY A 41 0.07 -14.42 17.28
C GLY A 41 1.36 -13.62 17.03
N GLY A 42 2.40 -14.22 16.45
CA GLY A 42 3.76 -13.62 16.32
C GLY A 42 4.00 -12.69 15.13
N THR A 43 3.01 -12.46 14.28
CA THR A 43 3.17 -12.00 12.88
C THR A 43 2.70 -10.56 12.63
N MET A 44 2.35 -9.81 13.67
CA MET A 44 1.85 -8.43 13.57
C MET A 44 2.98 -7.44 13.26
N ARG A 45 2.94 -6.74 12.13
CA ARG A 45 3.73 -5.52 11.93
C ARG A 45 3.13 -4.42 12.80
N LEU A 46 3.82 -4.09 13.89
CA LEU A 46 3.37 -3.12 14.87
C LEU A 46 4.48 -2.11 15.17
N GLY A 47 4.26 -0.84 14.85
CA GLY A 47 5.23 0.23 15.11
C GLY A 47 5.61 1.00 13.86
N ALA A 48 6.69 1.76 13.93
CA ALA A 48 7.17 2.57 12.81
C ALA A 48 8.08 1.75 11.88
N TYR A 49 7.74 1.68 10.60
CA TYR A 49 8.52 0.97 9.58
C TYR A 49 8.93 1.92 8.45
N PRO A 50 10.12 1.73 7.86
CA PRO A 50 10.57 2.53 6.73
C PRO A 50 9.82 2.15 5.45
N CYS A 51 9.53 3.16 4.63
CA CYS A 51 9.01 3.03 3.28
C CYS A 51 9.86 3.91 2.35
N LYS A 52 10.48 3.30 1.35
CA LYS A 52 11.25 3.97 0.30
C LYS A 52 10.30 4.36 -0.83
N LEU A 53 10.18 5.65 -1.08
CA LEU A 53 9.30 6.21 -2.09
C LEU A 53 9.98 6.26 -3.45
N GLU A 54 9.22 5.93 -4.50
CA GLU A 54 9.68 6.00 -5.87
C GLU A 54 9.75 7.46 -6.33
N LYS A 55 10.90 7.90 -6.87
CA LYS A 55 11.07 9.27 -7.35
C LYS A 55 10.08 9.59 -8.47
N GLY A 56 9.45 10.76 -8.39
CA GLY A 56 8.42 11.18 -9.33
C GLY A 56 7.06 10.48 -9.17
N SER A 57 6.85 9.75 -8.07
CA SER A 57 5.52 9.33 -7.64
C SER A 57 4.77 10.45 -6.93
N LEU A 58 3.44 10.34 -6.88
CA LEU A 58 2.61 11.26 -6.09
C LEU A 58 3.00 11.18 -4.61
N ALA A 59 3.28 9.97 -4.09
CA ALA A 59 3.78 9.79 -2.74
C ALA A 59 5.05 10.59 -2.48
N HIS A 60 6.06 10.48 -3.35
CA HIS A 60 7.30 11.24 -3.22
C HIS A 60 7.08 12.75 -3.30
N GLU A 61 6.21 13.23 -4.18
CA GLU A 61 5.84 14.66 -4.26
C GLU A 61 5.18 15.15 -2.96
N VAL A 62 4.24 14.37 -2.42
CA VAL A 62 3.47 14.73 -1.22
C VAL A 62 4.33 14.73 0.03
N TYR A 63 5.20 13.73 0.19
CA TYR A 63 6.07 13.63 1.36
C TYR A 63 7.32 14.51 1.24
N GLY A 64 7.87 14.70 0.04
CA GLY A 64 9.10 15.46 -0.19
C GLY A 64 10.38 14.77 0.29
N GLU A 65 10.32 13.47 0.62
CA GLU A 65 11.42 12.67 1.17
C GLU A 65 11.54 11.34 0.41
N GLU A 66 12.77 10.81 0.24
CA GLU A 66 12.99 9.52 -0.43
C GLU A 66 12.67 8.32 0.48
N VAL A 67 12.90 8.44 1.79
CA VAL A 67 12.60 7.40 2.78
C VAL A 67 11.80 8.02 3.90
N ILE A 68 10.60 7.48 4.13
CA ILE A 68 9.68 7.91 5.18
C ILE A 68 9.50 6.79 6.20
N TYR A 69 8.92 7.12 7.36
CA TYR A 69 8.59 6.14 8.40
C TYR A 69 7.13 6.25 8.78
N GLU A 70 6.33 5.21 8.54
CA GLU A 70 4.90 5.18 8.88
C GLU A 70 4.59 4.17 9.97
N ARG A 71 3.48 4.37 10.69
CA ARG A 71 3.06 3.43 11.74
C ARG A 71 2.18 2.35 11.14
N HIS A 72 2.49 1.09 11.42
CA HIS A 72 1.75 -0.07 10.95
C HIS A 72 1.09 -0.79 12.12
N ARG A 73 -0.04 -1.44 11.83
CA ARG A 73 -0.73 -2.38 12.70
C ARG A 73 -1.55 -3.34 11.85
N HIS A 74 -0.88 -4.25 11.17
CA HIS A 74 -1.51 -5.23 10.29
C HIS A 74 -0.67 -6.52 10.19
N ARG A 75 -1.20 -7.52 9.50
CA ARG A 75 -0.59 -8.86 9.34
C ARG A 75 -0.47 -9.31 7.89
N TYR A 76 -1.40 -8.88 7.05
CA TYR A 76 -1.47 -9.30 5.66
C TYR A 76 -0.76 -8.30 4.76
N GLU A 77 -0.12 -8.82 3.72
CA GLU A 77 0.69 -8.08 2.78
C GLU A 77 0.24 -8.33 1.35
N VAL A 78 0.69 -7.48 0.42
CA VAL A 78 0.51 -7.75 -1.00
C VAL A 78 1.33 -8.97 -1.38
N ASN A 79 0.69 -9.98 -1.97
CA ASN A 79 1.37 -11.18 -2.42
C ASN A 79 2.29 -10.86 -3.62
N ASN A 80 3.58 -11.10 -3.46
CA ASN A 80 4.61 -10.74 -4.43
C ASN A 80 4.44 -11.44 -5.77
N ALA A 81 3.82 -12.63 -5.79
CA ALA A 81 3.54 -13.37 -7.02
C ALA A 81 2.63 -12.60 -7.99
N TYR A 82 1.83 -11.64 -7.49
CA TYR A 82 0.92 -10.84 -8.30
C TYR A 82 1.44 -9.45 -8.63
N ARG A 83 2.62 -9.05 -8.14
CA ARG A 83 3.14 -7.69 -8.35
C ARG A 83 3.27 -7.34 -9.82
N ASP A 84 3.94 -8.20 -10.58
CA ASP A 84 4.20 -7.95 -12.00
C ASP A 84 2.90 -7.91 -12.81
N THR A 85 1.93 -8.76 -12.45
CA THR A 85 0.59 -8.74 -13.05
C THR A 85 -0.13 -7.41 -12.77
N LEU A 86 -0.08 -6.92 -11.53
CA LEU A 86 -0.75 -5.68 -11.15
C LEU A 86 -0.06 -4.45 -11.74
N THR A 87 1.27 -4.42 -11.75
CA THR A 87 2.04 -3.31 -12.32
C THR A 87 1.98 -3.29 -13.84
N GLY A 88 2.02 -4.47 -14.48
CA GLY A 88 1.82 -4.63 -15.92
C GLY A 88 0.42 -4.19 -16.38
N ALA A 89 -0.59 -4.30 -15.51
CA ALA A 89 -1.94 -3.78 -15.74
C ALA A 89 -2.09 -2.27 -15.46
N GLY A 90 -1.00 -1.59 -15.08
CA GLY A 90 -0.94 -0.14 -14.92
C GLY A 90 -1.01 0.37 -13.48
N LEU A 91 -1.05 -0.49 -12.46
CA LEU A 91 -0.89 -0.05 -11.07
C LEU A 91 0.55 0.39 -10.83
N ARG A 92 0.77 1.52 -10.15
CA ARG A 92 2.12 1.92 -9.74
C ARG A 92 2.36 1.54 -8.28
N ILE A 93 3.46 0.85 -7.99
CA ILE A 93 3.94 0.66 -6.62
C ILE A 93 4.85 1.84 -6.29
N SER A 94 4.32 2.83 -5.58
CA SER A 94 5.04 4.07 -5.28
C SER A 94 5.83 4.04 -3.98
N GLY A 95 5.64 3.02 -3.15
CA GLY A 95 6.38 2.82 -1.91
C GLY A 95 6.64 1.35 -1.62
N LEU A 96 7.89 1.03 -1.31
CA LEU A 96 8.34 -0.32 -0.92
C LEU A 96 9.08 -0.28 0.42
N SER A 97 9.13 -1.41 1.13
CA SER A 97 10.13 -1.58 2.18
C SER A 97 11.55 -1.40 1.60
N PRO A 98 12.57 -1.00 2.39
CA PRO A 98 13.92 -0.74 1.87
C PRO A 98 14.60 -1.92 1.18
N ASP A 99 14.23 -3.15 1.54
CA ASP A 99 14.68 -4.39 0.91
C ASP A 99 13.89 -4.74 -0.37
N GLY A 100 12.89 -3.93 -0.73
CA GLY A 100 12.03 -4.12 -1.89
C GLY A 100 10.95 -5.18 -1.72
N ARG A 101 10.86 -5.82 -0.54
CA ARG A 101 10.05 -7.04 -0.37
C ARG A 101 8.60 -6.79 -0.06
N LEU A 102 8.22 -5.67 0.53
CA LEU A 102 6.85 -5.34 0.93
C LEU A 102 6.33 -4.12 0.18
N THR A 103 5.06 -4.17 -0.22
CA THR A 103 4.38 -3.07 -0.92
C THR A 103 3.69 -2.20 0.11
N GLU A 104 4.21 -1.00 0.30
CA GLU A 104 3.78 -0.09 1.35
C GLU A 104 2.77 0.94 0.82
N MET A 105 2.97 1.38 -0.43
CA MET A 105 2.11 2.38 -1.07
C MET A 105 1.90 2.07 -2.56
N VAL A 106 0.69 2.36 -3.05
CA VAL A 106 0.32 2.19 -4.45
C VAL A 106 -0.47 3.39 -4.97
N GLU A 107 -0.38 3.61 -6.27
CA GLU A 107 -1.03 4.68 -7.02
C GLU A 107 -1.69 4.13 -8.29
N ILE A 108 -2.68 4.86 -8.81
CA ILE A 108 -3.24 4.64 -10.15
C ILE A 108 -2.80 5.83 -11.02
N PRO A 109 -1.81 5.65 -11.90
CA PRO A 109 -1.40 6.68 -12.85
C PRO A 109 -2.57 7.23 -13.67
N GLY A 110 -2.60 8.55 -13.86
CA GLY A 110 -3.67 9.23 -14.59
C GLY A 110 -4.92 9.54 -13.77
N HIS A 111 -5.08 8.99 -12.57
CA HIS A 111 -6.14 9.41 -11.66
C HIS A 111 -5.77 10.75 -11.00
N PRO A 112 -6.69 11.74 -10.89
CA PRO A 112 -6.38 13.06 -10.34
C PRO A 112 -5.78 13.04 -8.93
N TRP A 113 -6.22 12.08 -8.12
CA TRP A 113 -5.63 11.75 -6.82
C TRP A 113 -5.97 10.33 -6.41
N PHE A 114 -5.06 9.38 -6.57
CA PHE A 114 -5.19 8.03 -6.02
C PHE A 114 -3.88 7.61 -5.39
N LEU A 115 -3.84 7.57 -4.07
CA LEU A 115 -2.69 7.14 -3.28
C LEU A 115 -3.21 6.31 -2.11
N ALA A 116 -2.85 5.04 -2.08
CA ALA A 116 -3.19 4.12 -1.00
C ALA A 116 -1.93 3.75 -0.23
N SER A 117 -2.04 3.71 1.10
CA SER A 117 -0.96 3.40 2.02
C SER A 117 -1.40 2.33 3.00
N GLN A 118 -0.51 1.42 3.35
CA GLN A 118 -0.73 0.49 4.46
C GLN A 118 -0.46 1.12 5.85
N GLY A 119 0.38 2.16 5.90
CA GLY A 119 0.65 2.89 7.12
C GLY A 119 -0.56 3.70 7.59
N HIS A 120 -0.55 4.06 8.89
CA HIS A 120 -1.57 4.82 9.59
C HIS A 120 -1.14 6.29 9.78
N PRO A 121 -1.31 7.17 8.76
CA PRO A 121 -0.91 8.58 8.83
C PRO A 121 -1.62 9.36 9.95
N GLU A 122 -2.79 8.90 10.38
CA GLU A 122 -3.58 9.48 11.48
C GLU A 122 -2.79 9.57 12.78
N PHE A 123 -1.91 8.61 13.06
CA PHE A 123 -1.13 8.59 14.31
C PHE A 123 0.07 9.54 14.31
N LYS A 124 0.43 10.08 13.14
CA LYS A 124 1.55 11.04 13.00
C LYS A 124 1.07 12.47 12.75
N SER A 125 -0.21 12.66 12.43
CA SER A 125 -0.80 13.99 12.24
C SER A 125 -0.91 14.75 13.57
N ARG A 126 -0.60 16.05 13.56
CA ARG A 126 -0.74 16.94 14.73
C ARG A 126 -1.46 18.23 14.31
N PRO A 127 -2.15 18.94 15.23
CA PRO A 127 -2.80 20.20 14.90
C PRO A 127 -1.86 21.26 14.28
N THR A 128 -0.61 21.32 14.75
CA THR A 128 0.41 22.26 14.24
C THR A 128 1.25 21.70 13.09
N LYS A 129 1.11 20.40 12.78
CA LYS A 129 1.84 19.71 11.71
C LYS A 129 0.92 18.61 11.15
N PRO A 130 -0.07 18.98 10.32
CA PRO A 130 -0.95 18.00 9.71
C PRO A 130 -0.15 17.06 8.82
N HIS A 131 -0.57 15.80 8.75
CA HIS A 131 0.14 14.79 7.98
C HIS A 131 0.12 15.11 6.47
N PRO A 132 1.24 14.96 5.73
CA PRO A 132 1.34 15.32 4.32
C PRO A 132 0.25 14.70 3.44
N LEU A 133 -0.08 13.42 3.64
CA LEU A 133 -1.15 12.74 2.90
C LEU A 133 -2.52 13.44 3.02
N PHE A 134 -2.87 13.93 4.21
CA PHE A 134 -4.15 14.62 4.42
C PHE A 134 -4.14 16.02 3.81
N VAL A 135 -3.03 16.76 3.96
CA VAL A 135 -2.86 18.07 3.34
C VAL A 135 -2.92 17.95 1.82
N GLY A 136 -2.23 16.97 1.26
CA GLY A 136 -2.20 16.69 -0.17
C GLY A 136 -3.59 16.34 -0.72
N PHE A 137 -4.34 15.47 -0.03
CA PHE A 137 -5.69 15.09 -0.45
C PHE A 137 -6.65 16.28 -0.45
N VAL A 138 -6.67 17.08 0.63
CA VAL A 138 -7.50 18.30 0.69
C VAL A 138 -7.09 19.29 -0.40
N GLY A 139 -5.78 19.46 -0.63
CA GLY A 139 -5.27 20.30 -1.71
C GLY A 139 -5.74 19.83 -3.09
N ALA A 140 -5.70 18.53 -3.36
CA ALA A 140 -6.19 17.95 -4.61
C ALA A 140 -7.70 18.14 -4.78
N ALA A 141 -8.47 17.98 -3.69
CA ALA A 141 -9.92 18.23 -3.70
C ALA A 141 -10.25 19.70 -4.03
N LEU A 142 -9.50 20.65 -3.46
CA LEU A 142 -9.66 22.08 -3.76
C LEU A 142 -9.33 22.41 -5.22
N LYS A 143 -8.26 21.81 -5.77
CA LYS A 143 -7.88 21.98 -7.18
C LYS A 143 -8.92 21.38 -8.13
N HIS A 144 -9.53 20.25 -7.79
CA HIS A 144 -10.54 19.60 -8.63
C HIS A 144 -11.87 20.37 -8.69
N ARG A 145 -12.19 21.12 -7.62
CA ARG A 145 -13.39 21.97 -7.59
C ARG A 145 -13.28 23.20 -8.51
N ALA A 146 -12.06 23.68 -8.75
CA ALA A 146 -11.78 24.90 -9.52
C ALA A 146 -11.84 24.63 -11.03
#